data_AF-A0AAE0AUA9-F1
#
_entry.id   AF-A0AAE0AUA9-F1
#
_cell.length_a   1.000
_cell.length_b   1.000
_cell.length_c   1.000
_cell.angle_alpha   90.00
_cell.angle_beta   90.00
_cell.angle_gamma   90.00
#
_symmetry.space_group_name_H-M   'P 1'
#
loop_
_entity.id
_entity.type
_entity.pdbx_description
1 polymer ?
#
loop_
_entity_poly.entity_id
_entity_poly.type
_entity_poly.pdbx_seq_one_letter_code
_entity_poly.pdbx_strand_id
1 'polypeptide(L)'
;MIHKGCKLSNLAGGKYGANQAWGNGKPVTASTAVDIWVQQKKYYNHAHNSCAPNRKCGVYTQVVWRKSVELGYAQALCVESGEWSYFDYLFL
;
A
#
# COMPACT_ATOMS: atom_id res chain seq x y z
N MET A 1 -11.47 2.08 8.90
CA MET A 1 -12.47 1.54 7.96
C MET A 1 -12.06 0.10 7.65
N ILE A 2 -12.88 -0.89 8.03
CA ILE A 2 -12.70 -2.29 7.61
C ILE A 2 -13.85 -2.57 6.64
N HIS A 3 -13.54 -2.72 5.36
CA HIS A 3 -14.54 -3.01 4.34
C HIS A 3 -14.99 -4.46 4.42
N LYS A 4 -16.31 -4.69 4.27
CA LYS A 4 -16.89 -6.03 4.10
C LYS A 4 -16.86 -6.39 2.62
N GLY A 5 -15.95 -7.29 2.22
CA GLY A 5 -15.79 -7.82 0.87
C GLY A 5 -14.31 -8.02 0.51
N CYS A 6 -13.98 -9.02 -0.31
CA CYS A 6 -12.60 -9.31 -0.77
C CYS A 6 -12.10 -8.27 -1.79
N LYS A 7 -12.03 -7.00 -1.37
CA LYS A 7 -11.70 -5.85 -2.23
C LYS A 7 -10.81 -4.86 -1.50
N LEU A 8 -9.98 -4.15 -2.27
CA LEU A 8 -9.20 -3.03 -1.76
C LEU A 8 -10.14 -1.95 -1.21
N SER A 9 -9.77 -1.41 -0.04
CA SER A 9 -10.55 -0.36 0.61
C SER A 9 -10.33 0.98 -0.08
N ASN A 10 -11.37 1.80 -0.19
CA ASN A 10 -11.19 3.18 -0.62
C ASN A 10 -10.49 3.97 0.49
N LEU A 11 -9.26 4.42 0.25
CA LEU A 11 -8.48 5.20 1.21
C LEU A 11 -8.70 6.71 1.12
N ALA A 12 -9.43 7.18 0.09
CA ALA A 12 -9.65 8.61 -0.09
C ALA A 12 -10.41 9.23 1.09
N GLY A 13 -9.96 10.42 1.53
CA GLY A 13 -10.60 11.16 2.62
C GLY A 13 -10.28 10.68 4.05
N GLY A 14 -9.37 9.70 4.20
CA GLY A 14 -8.83 9.31 5.50
C GLY A 14 -8.02 10.44 6.17
N LYS A 15 -8.01 10.46 7.51
CA LYS A 15 -7.19 11.42 8.29
C LYS A 15 -5.68 11.21 8.10
N TYR A 16 -5.28 9.97 7.84
CA TYR A 16 -3.87 9.55 7.70
C TYR A 16 -3.57 9.17 6.25
N GLY A 17 -2.31 9.30 5.87
CA GLY A 17 -1.81 8.70 4.64
C GLY A 17 -1.91 7.17 4.75
N ALA A 18 -2.10 6.49 3.62
CA ALA A 18 -2.18 5.04 3.66
C ALA A 18 -1.69 4.41 2.36
N ASN A 19 -1.02 3.27 2.52
CA ASN A 19 -0.65 2.36 1.46
C ASN A 19 -1.38 1.03 1.63
N GLN A 20 -1.65 0.38 0.49
CA GLN A 20 -2.25 -0.93 0.43
C GLN A 20 -1.45 -1.86 -0.47
N ALA A 21 -1.42 -3.14 -0.10
CA ALA A 21 -0.96 -4.22 -0.95
C ALA A 21 -1.99 -5.35 -0.91
N TRP A 22 -2.03 -6.11 -2.00
CA TRP A 22 -2.87 -7.29 -2.11
C TRP A 22 -2.10 -8.40 -2.82
N GLY A 23 -2.34 -9.63 -2.40
CA GLY A 23 -1.83 -10.83 -3.06
C GLY A 23 -2.82 -11.99 -2.97
N ASN A 24 -2.78 -12.87 -3.97
CA ASN A 24 -3.55 -14.11 -4.03
C ASN A 24 -2.64 -15.32 -3.75
N GLY A 25 -3.16 -16.31 -3.02
CA GLY A 25 -2.54 -17.61 -2.78
C GLY A 25 -1.33 -17.63 -1.84
N LYS A 26 -0.73 -16.48 -1.54
CA LYS A 26 0.38 -16.35 -0.59
C LYS A 26 0.19 -15.15 0.32
N PRO A 27 0.56 -15.26 1.62
CA PRO A 27 0.60 -14.12 2.51
C PRO A 27 1.47 -13.02 1.92
N VAL A 28 0.91 -11.82 1.80
CA VAL A 28 1.70 -10.61 1.68
C VAL A 28 2.07 -10.23 3.11
N THR A 29 3.35 -10.11 3.43
CA THR A 29 3.79 -9.65 4.75
C THR A 29 3.99 -8.14 4.72
N ALA A 30 3.98 -7.49 5.88
CA ALA A 30 4.36 -6.07 5.99
C ALA A 30 5.69 -5.76 5.28
N SER A 31 6.70 -6.60 5.45
CA SER A 31 8.00 -6.45 4.78
C SER A 31 7.87 -6.54 3.26
N THR A 32 7.17 -7.56 2.76
CA THR A 32 6.93 -7.75 1.32
C THR A 32 6.19 -6.57 0.72
N ALA A 33 5.16 -6.05 1.42
CA ALA A 33 4.41 -4.89 0.99
C ALA A 33 5.30 -3.64 0.90
N VAL A 34 6.12 -3.38 1.92
CA VAL A 34 7.06 -2.25 1.94
C VAL A 34 8.10 -2.38 0.83
N ASP A 35 8.65 -3.58 0.60
CA ASP A 35 9.62 -3.82 -0.48
C ASP A 35 9.02 -3.51 -1.85
N ILE A 36 7.77 -3.93 -2.10
CA ILE A 36 7.05 -3.63 -3.35
C ILE A 36 6.85 -2.11 -3.51
N TRP A 37 6.48 -1.41 -2.45
CA TRP A 37 6.28 0.04 -2.52
C TRP A 37 7.60 0.78 -2.75
N VAL A 38 8.68 0.39 -2.06
CA VAL A 38 10.01 1.00 -2.20
C VAL A 38 10.59 0.78 -3.60
N GLN A 39 10.27 -0.33 -4.28
CA GLN A 39 10.70 -0.56 -5.66
C GLN A 39 10.19 0.52 -6.64
N GLN A 40 9.13 1.27 -6.33
CA GLN A 40 8.69 2.40 -7.17
C GLN A 40 9.64 3.61 -7.11
N LYS A 41 10.64 3.61 -6.21
CA LYS A 41 11.72 4.61 -6.18
C LYS A 41 12.36 4.84 -7.54
N LYS A 42 12.55 3.77 -8.34
CA LYS A 42 13.12 3.85 -9.69
C LYS A 42 12.31 4.70 -10.67
N TYR A 43 11.04 4.96 -10.35
CA TYR A 43 10.14 5.79 -11.14
C TYR A 43 9.93 7.18 -10.56
N TYR A 44 10.52 7.51 -9.41
CA TYR A 44 10.37 8.82 -8.78
C TYR A 44 11.59 9.70 -9.03
N ASN A 45 11.36 10.86 -9.62
CA ASN A 45 12.37 11.88 -9.82
C ASN A 45 12.35 12.87 -8.64
N HIS A 46 13.35 12.78 -7.78
CA HIS A 46 13.52 13.67 -6.63
C HIS A 46 13.78 15.13 -7.01
N ALA A 47 14.44 15.39 -8.14
CA ALA A 47 14.75 16.75 -8.59
C ALA A 47 13.50 17.52 -9.03
N HIS A 48 12.50 16.81 -9.57
CA HIS A 48 11.25 17.40 -10.06
C HIS A 48 10.04 17.09 -9.18
N ASN A 49 10.24 16.34 -8.09
CA ASN A 49 9.17 15.87 -7.22
C ASN A 49 8.00 15.23 -8.01
N SER A 50 8.33 14.36 -8.97
CA SER A 50 7.35 13.81 -9.91
C SER A 50 7.61 12.34 -10.24
N CYS A 51 6.55 11.62 -10.60
CA CYS A 51 6.70 10.27 -11.16
C CYS A 51 7.09 10.36 -12.64
N ALA A 52 7.85 9.38 -13.12
CA ALA A 52 8.12 9.20 -14.54
C ALA A 52 6.80 9.09 -15.34
N PRO A 53 6.77 9.53 -16.61
CA PRO A 53 5.59 9.45 -17.45
C PRO A 53 4.99 8.04 -17.47
N ASN A 54 3.66 7.94 -17.34
CA ASN A 54 2.91 6.69 -17.31
C ASN A 54 3.30 5.70 -16.19
N ARG A 55 3.98 6.17 -15.14
CA ARG A 55 4.33 5.37 -13.96
C ARG A 55 3.61 5.89 -12.71
N LYS A 56 3.40 4.98 -11.76
CA LYS A 56 2.92 5.30 -10.42
C LYS A 56 4.09 5.24 -9.45
N CYS A 57 4.16 6.24 -8.57
CA CYS A 57 5.15 6.31 -7.49
C CYS A 57 4.52 6.73 -6.15
N GLY A 58 3.18 6.85 -6.08
CA GLY A 58 2.46 7.37 -4.92
C GLY A 58 2.69 6.56 -3.64
N VAL A 59 2.75 5.23 -3.78
CA VAL A 59 3.03 4.37 -2.62
C VAL A 59 4.46 4.53 -2.11
N TYR A 60 5.43 4.81 -3.00
CA TYR A 60 6.79 5.15 -2.59
C TYR A 60 6.84 6.49 -1.87
N THR A 61 6.22 7.54 -2.42
CA THR A 61 6.21 8.86 -1.79
C THR A 61 5.56 8.85 -0.42
N GLN A 62 4.55 8.01 -0.20
CA GLN A 62 3.94 7.83 1.10
C GLN A 62 4.89 7.16 2.11
N VAL A 63 5.68 6.16 1.68
CA VAL A 63 6.70 5.50 2.54
C VAL A 63 7.77 6.50 3.01
N VAL A 64 8.19 7.42 2.13
CA VAL A 64 9.23 8.41 2.46
C VAL A 64 8.66 9.77 2.88
N TRP A 65 7.39 9.81 3.29
CA TRP A 65 6.72 11.06 3.61
C TRP A 65 7.25 11.67 4.90
N ARG A 66 7.98 12.79 4.80
CA ARG A 66 8.68 13.41 5.94
C ARG A 66 7.79 13.73 7.15
N LYS A 67 6.50 14.04 6.92
CA LYS A 67 5.57 14.42 7.99
C LYS A 67 4.91 13.23 8.70
N SER A 68 5.09 12.03 8.16
CA SER A 68 4.60 10.79 8.77
C SER A 68 5.54 10.36 9.87
N VAL A 69 5.08 10.43 11.12
CA VAL A 69 5.87 10.08 12.33
C VAL A 69 5.26 8.93 13.12
N GLU A 70 4.04 8.51 12.74
CA GLU A 70 3.34 7.37 13.32
C GLU A 70 3.15 6.31 12.23
N LEU A 71 3.11 5.04 12.66
CA LEU A 71 2.91 3.92 11.76
C LEU A 71 1.87 2.97 12.33
N GLY A 72 0.82 2.71 11.56
CA GLY A 72 -0.15 1.65 11.83
C GLY A 72 -0.08 0.57 10.77
N TYR A 73 -0.27 -0.70 11.17
CA TYR A 73 -0.35 -1.82 10.24
C TYR A 73 -1.59 -2.68 10.53
N ALA A 74 -2.23 -3.15 9.48
CA ALA A 74 -3.29 -4.14 9.56
C ALA A 74 -3.20 -5.11 8.38
N GLN A 75 -3.56 -6.37 8.63
CA GLN A 75 -3.71 -7.39 7.60
C GLN A 75 -5.08 -8.04 7.70
N ALA A 76 -5.68 -8.32 6.56
CA ALA A 76 -6.91 -9.09 6.45
C ALA A 76 -6.74 -10.27 5.47
N LEU A 77 -7.19 -11.44 5.88
CA LEU A 77 -7.36 -12.60 5.00
C LEU A 77 -8.82 -12.64 4.53
N CYS A 78 -9.01 -12.85 3.25
CA CYS A 78 -10.31 -13.09 2.64
C CYS A 78 -10.28 -14.44 1.92
N VAL A 79 -11.30 -15.27 2.14
CA VAL A 79 -11.45 -16.56 1.46
C VAL A 79 -12.77 -16.54 0.70
N GLU A 80 -12.70 -16.61 -0.63
CA GLU A 80 -13.87 -16.58 -1.51
C GLU A 80 -13.74 -17.70 -2.55
N SER A 81 -14.75 -18.56 -2.65
CA SER A 81 -14.77 -19.72 -3.57
C SER A 81 -13.54 -20.64 -3.48
N GLY A 82 -12.90 -20.72 -2.30
CA GLY A 82 -11.70 -21.54 -2.07
C GLY A 82 -10.37 -20.84 -2.38
N GLU A 83 -10.41 -19.60 -2.89
CA GLU A 83 -9.22 -18.78 -3.12
C GLU A 83 -8.90 -17.91 -1.90
N TRP A 84 -7.60 -17.74 -1.62
CA TRP A 84 -7.09 -17.01 -0.45
C TRP A 84 -6.48 -15.69 -0.89
N SER A 85 -7.05 -14.58 -0.44
CA SER A 85 -6.55 -13.23 -0.71
C SER A 85 -6.08 -12.54 0.57
N TYR A 86 -4.88 -11.98 0.54
CA TYR A 86 -4.31 -11.22 1.64
C TYR A 86 -4.30 -9.74 1.28
N PHE A 87 -4.73 -8.90 2.22
CA PHE A 87 -4.78 -7.45 2.09
C PHE A 87 -3.99 -6.81 3.23
N ASP A 88 -2.98 -6.04 2.87
CA ASP A 88 -2.11 -5.34 3.82
C ASP A 88 -2.32 -3.84 3.73
N TYR A 89 -2.33 -3.21 4.89
CA TYR A 89 -2.57 -1.79 5.06
C TYR A 89 -1.47 -1.22 5.94
N LEU A 90 -0.77 -0.20 5.46
CA LEU A 90 0.04 0.66 6.32
C LEU A 90 -0.53 2.08 6.34
N PHE A 91 -0.71 2.61 7.53
CA PHE A 91 -1.15 3.97 7.79
C PHE A 91 0.05 4.79 8.28
N LEU A 92 0.25 5.95 7.66
CA LEU A 92 1.43 6.81 7.79
C LEU A 92 0.99 8.26 8.02
#